data_AF-A0AAW8KR27-F1
#
_entry.id   AF-A0AAW8KR27-F1
#
_cell.length_a   1.000
_cell.length_b   1.000
_cell.length_c   1.000
_cell.angle_alpha   90.00
_cell.angle_beta   90.00
_cell.angle_gamma   90.00
#
_symmetry.space_group_name_H-M   'P 1'
#
loop_
_entity.id
_entity.type
_entity.pdbx_description
1 polymer ?
#
loop_
_entity_poly.entity_id
_entity_poly.type
_entity_poly.pdbx_seq_one_letter_code
_entity_poly.pdbx_strand_id
1 'polypeptide(L)'
;LSKMFQARTVKKHYIALVQGQVAQEGSVEVPLITDWENRPRQIVHFELGKHAKTLFQPLIYDEKNNQSRVLLEPVTGRSHQLRVHMMHIGHPIMGDKLYHPEPKRFR
;
A
#
# COMPACT_ATOMS: atom_id res chain seq x y z
N LEU A 1 26.76 -4.10 17.35
CA LEU A 1 25.51 -3.35 17.09
C LEU A 1 24.53 -4.11 16.16
N SER A 2 24.37 -5.43 16.30
CA SER A 2 23.74 -6.30 15.27
C SER A 2 22.47 -7.05 15.73
N LYS A 3 22.18 -7.14 17.03
CA LYS A 3 20.99 -7.85 17.55
C LYS A 3 19.73 -7.00 17.69
N MET A 4 19.85 -5.67 17.76
CA MET A 4 18.69 -4.77 17.95
C MET A 4 17.90 -4.47 16.67
N PHE A 5 18.42 -4.81 15.48
CA PHE A 5 17.66 -4.77 14.23
C PHE A 5 16.78 -6.01 14.00
N GLN A 6 17.01 -7.09 14.75
CA GLN A 6 16.24 -8.35 14.65
C GLN A 6 14.91 -8.29 15.40
N ALA A 7 14.76 -7.38 16.36
CA ALA A 7 13.49 -7.12 17.00
C ALA A 7 12.71 -6.11 16.13
N ARG A 8 11.56 -6.51 15.62
CA ARG A 8 10.59 -5.67 14.88
C ARG A 8 9.95 -4.60 15.78
N THR A 9 10.72 -3.90 16.61
CA THR A 9 10.21 -2.99 17.65
C THR A 9 9.74 -1.65 17.08
N VAL A 10 10.10 -1.33 15.83
CA VAL A 10 9.66 -0.09 15.18
C VAL A 10 8.35 -0.34 14.44
N LYS A 11 7.24 0.10 15.03
CA LYS A 11 5.97 0.26 14.32
C LYS A 11 6.01 1.53 13.49
N LYS A 12 5.68 1.41 12.20
CA LYS A 12 5.61 2.54 11.27
C LYS A 12 4.15 2.78 10.92
N HIS A 13 3.73 4.04 10.93
CA HIS A 13 2.39 4.44 10.56
C HIS A 13 2.47 5.46 9.44
N TYR A 14 1.59 5.32 8.45
CA TYR A 14 1.47 6.20 7.31
C TYR A 14 0.03 6.63 7.14
N ILE A 15 -0.18 7.86 6.70
CA ILE A 15 -1.50 8.34 6.29
C ILE A 15 -1.50 8.46 4.78
N ALA A 16 -2.50 7.86 4.13
CA ALA A 16 -2.70 7.97 2.69
C ALA A 16 -4.12 8.47 2.39
N LEU A 17 -4.26 9.20 1.28
CA LEU A 17 -5.54 9.37 0.60
C LEU A 17 -5.63 8.30 -0.47
N VAL A 18 -6.72 7.55 -0.50
CA VAL A 18 -6.98 6.49 -1.46
C VAL A 18 -8.30 6.73 -2.19
N GLN A 19 -8.39 6.23 -3.42
CA GLN A 19 -9.60 6.33 -4.23
C GLN A 19 -10.73 5.47 -3.63
N GLY A 20 -11.95 6.01 -3.61
CA GLY A 20 -13.14 5.29 -3.15
C GLY A 20 -13.34 5.28 -1.64
N GLN A 21 -14.42 4.63 -1.21
CA GLN A 21 -14.76 4.41 0.19
C GLN A 21 -14.13 3.12 0.73
N VAL A 22 -13.23 3.23 1.71
CA VAL A 22 -12.78 2.08 2.51
C VAL A 22 -13.72 1.94 3.68
N ALA A 23 -14.64 0.98 3.63
CA ALA A 23 -15.75 0.89 4.58
C ALA A 23 -15.36 0.33 5.95
N GLN A 24 -14.37 -0.55 6.00
CA GLN A 24 -13.97 -1.27 7.22
C GLN A 24 -12.44 -1.34 7.31
N GLU A 25 -11.94 -1.51 8.53
CA GLU A 25 -10.54 -1.85 8.76
C GLU A 25 -10.23 -3.29 8.32
N GLY A 26 -8.95 -3.57 8.09
CA GLY A 26 -8.54 -4.90 7.67
C GLY A 26 -7.05 -5.02 7.42
N SER A 27 -6.70 -6.06 6.66
CA SER A 27 -5.32 -6.28 6.24
C SER A 27 -5.25 -6.83 4.82
N VAL A 28 -4.15 -6.52 4.15
CA VAL A 28 -3.81 -7.04 2.83
C VAL A 28 -2.48 -7.76 2.94
N GLU A 29 -2.50 -9.04 2.56
CA GLU A 29 -1.39 -9.96 2.73
C GLU A 29 -1.17 -10.72 1.43
N VAL A 30 -0.52 -10.04 0.49
CA VAL A 30 -0.15 -10.61 -0.81
C VAL A 30 1.34 -10.44 -1.07
N PRO A 31 2.02 -11.48 -1.58
CA PRO A 31 3.47 -11.47 -1.78
C PRO A 31 3.86 -10.57 -2.96
N LEU A 32 4.99 -9.87 -2.82
CA LEU A 32 5.45 -8.86 -3.79
C LEU A 32 6.83 -9.21 -4.35
N ILE A 33 7.03 -8.91 -5.63
CA ILE A 33 8.32 -8.98 -6.33
C ILE A 33 8.51 -7.77 -7.23
N THR A 34 9.76 -7.48 -7.60
CA THR A 34 10.06 -6.50 -8.63
C THR A 34 9.50 -6.92 -9.97
N ASP A 35 8.79 -6.00 -10.63
CA ASP A 35 8.40 -6.11 -12.02
C ASP A 35 9.60 -5.71 -12.88
N TRP A 36 10.30 -6.71 -13.42
CA TRP A 36 11.53 -6.49 -14.17
C TRP A 36 11.28 -5.83 -15.52
N GLU A 37 10.15 -6.14 -16.16
CA GLU A 37 9.78 -5.58 -17.46
C GLU A 37 9.32 -4.12 -17.33
N ASN A 38 8.64 -3.78 -16.23
CA ASN A 38 8.06 -2.45 -16.02
C ASN A 38 8.73 -1.65 -14.91
N ARG A 39 10.05 -1.76 -14.76
CA ARG A 39 10.79 -1.03 -13.71
C ARG A 39 10.48 0.48 -13.75
N PRO A 40 10.30 1.13 -12.58
CA PRO A 40 10.58 0.65 -11.22
C PRO A 40 9.38 -0.02 -10.50
N ARG A 41 8.41 -0.59 -11.23
CA ARG A 41 7.22 -1.21 -10.61
C ARG A 41 7.54 -2.48 -9.80
N GLN A 42 6.56 -2.84 -8.97
CA GLN A 42 6.47 -4.05 -8.18
C GLN A 42 5.11 -4.67 -8.46
N ILE A 43 5.02 -5.99 -8.41
CA ILE A 43 3.79 -6.74 -8.73
C ILE A 43 3.51 -7.79 -7.65
N VAL A 44 2.24 -8.18 -7.55
CA VAL A 44 1.82 -9.34 -6.77
C VAL A 44 2.24 -10.60 -7.51
N HIS A 45 2.94 -11.50 -6.83
CA HIS A 45 3.39 -12.76 -7.44
C HIS A 45 3.39 -13.88 -6.40
N PHE A 46 2.47 -14.83 -6.51
CA PHE A 46 2.24 -15.83 -5.45
C PHE A 46 3.35 -16.88 -5.32
N GLU A 47 4.00 -17.27 -6.42
CA GLU A 47 5.03 -18.32 -6.38
C GLU A 47 6.40 -17.81 -5.93
N LEU A 48 6.87 -16.69 -6.49
CA LEU A 48 8.23 -16.16 -6.29
C LEU A 48 8.28 -14.89 -5.44
N GLY A 49 7.13 -14.31 -5.12
CA GLY A 49 7.04 -13.08 -4.35
C GLY A 49 7.44 -13.26 -2.90
N LYS A 50 7.98 -12.18 -2.32
CA LYS A 50 8.30 -12.14 -0.90
C LYS A 50 7.07 -11.76 -0.10
N HIS A 51 6.84 -12.45 1.01
CA HIS A 51 5.77 -12.12 1.96
C HIS A 51 5.73 -10.62 2.27
N ALA A 52 4.52 -10.06 2.15
CA ALA A 52 4.23 -8.67 2.45
C ALA A 52 2.86 -8.53 3.11
N LYS A 53 2.78 -7.78 4.20
CA LYS A 53 1.56 -7.55 4.96
C LYS A 53 1.42 -6.09 5.40
N THR A 54 0.24 -5.53 5.18
CA THR A 54 -0.13 -4.18 5.59
C THR A 54 -1.48 -4.23 6.30
N LEU A 55 -1.58 -3.63 7.48
CA LEU A 55 -2.85 -3.36 8.15
C LEU A 55 -3.35 -1.99 7.68
N PHE A 56 -4.65 -1.83 7.56
CA PHE A 56 -5.27 -0.55 7.19
C PHE A 56 -6.51 -0.26 8.03
N GLN A 57 -6.70 1.01 8.35
CA GLN A 57 -7.86 1.50 9.11
C GLN A 57 -8.39 2.78 8.44
N PRO A 58 -9.64 2.81 7.97
CA PRO A 58 -10.24 4.03 7.46
C PRO A 58 -10.42 5.05 8.57
N LEU A 59 -10.11 6.32 8.29
CA LEU A 59 -10.22 7.43 9.24
C LEU A 59 -11.38 8.35 8.88
N ILE A 60 -11.43 8.79 7.61
CA ILE A 60 -12.41 9.75 7.11
C ILE A 60 -12.73 9.37 5.66
N TYR A 61 -14.00 9.43 5.28
CA TYR A 61 -14.45 9.34 3.89
C TYR A 61 -14.95 10.71 3.42
N ASP A 62 -14.45 11.16 2.27
CA ASP A 62 -14.88 12.37 1.57
C ASP A 62 -15.74 11.96 0.36
N GLU A 63 -17.05 12.04 0.54
CA GLU A 63 -18.04 11.73 -0.50
C GLU A 63 -17.91 12.64 -1.72
N LYS A 64 -17.57 13.92 -1.53
CA LYS A 64 -17.51 14.91 -2.62
C LYS A 64 -16.43 14.56 -3.62
N ASN A 65 -15.29 14.08 -3.14
CA ASN A 65 -14.14 13.70 -3.96
C ASN A 65 -14.03 12.18 -4.19
N ASN A 66 -14.93 11.39 -3.59
CA ASN A 66 -14.91 9.93 -3.57
C ASN A 66 -13.54 9.36 -3.14
N GLN A 67 -13.08 9.76 -1.95
CA GLN A 67 -11.76 9.41 -1.42
C GLN A 67 -11.80 9.09 0.06
N SER A 68 -10.96 8.16 0.52
CA SER A 68 -10.79 7.85 1.94
C SER A 68 -9.40 8.25 2.43
N ARG A 69 -9.34 8.86 3.63
CA ARG A 69 -8.12 8.96 4.41
C ARG A 69 -7.96 7.68 5.22
N VAL A 70 -6.82 7.01 5.06
CA VAL A 70 -6.57 5.69 5.65
C VAL A 70 -5.24 5.71 6.40
N LEU A 71 -5.25 5.15 7.61
CA LEU A 71 -4.04 4.80 8.37
C LEU A 71 -3.52 3.45 7.88
N LEU A 72 -2.24 3.39 7.51
CA LEU A 72 -1.56 2.20 7.02
C LEU A 72 -0.41 1.83 7.96
N GLU A 73 -0.38 0.57 8.39
CA GLU A 73 0.69 -0.01 9.21
C GLU A 73 1.34 -1.18 8.45
N PRO A 74 2.49 -0.96 7.78
CA PRO A 74 3.22 -2.04 7.15
C PRO A 74 3.91 -2.94 8.19
N VAL A 75 3.45 -4.18 8.30
CA VAL A 75 4.07 -5.23 9.15
C VAL A 75 5.39 -5.72 8.56
N THR A 76 5.53 -5.61 7.24
CA THR A 76 6.75 -5.88 6.46
C THR A 76 7.20 -4.63 5.72
N GLY A 77 8.47 -4.55 5.31
CA GLY A 77 9.01 -3.38 4.58
C GLY A 77 9.44 -3.69 3.14
N ARG A 78 8.51 -4.03 2.24
CA ARG A 78 8.83 -4.24 0.81
C ARG A 78 8.79 -2.94 0.02
N SER A 79 9.57 -2.86 -1.05
CA SER A 79 9.55 -1.74 -1.98
C SER A 79 8.14 -1.54 -2.53
N HIS A 80 7.66 -0.29 -2.56
CA HIS A 80 6.31 0.09 -3.01
C HIS A 80 5.14 -0.67 -2.35
N GLN A 81 5.35 -1.32 -1.20
CA GLN A 81 4.36 -2.22 -0.59
C GLN A 81 2.98 -1.59 -0.45
N LEU A 82 2.89 -0.45 0.24
CA LEU A 82 1.63 0.25 0.48
C LEU A 82 0.91 0.60 -0.83
N ARG A 83 1.67 1.03 -1.84
CA ARG A 83 1.15 1.47 -3.14
C ARG A 83 0.50 0.30 -3.89
N VAL A 84 1.22 -0.83 -3.99
CA VAL A 84 0.71 -2.04 -4.64
C VAL A 84 -0.44 -2.65 -3.87
N HIS A 85 -0.34 -2.70 -2.53
CA HIS A 85 -1.39 -3.25 -1.67
C HIS A 85 -2.70 -2.46 -1.76
N MET A 86 -2.63 -1.13 -1.73
CA MET A 86 -3.79 -0.26 -1.87
C MET A 86 -4.41 -0.38 -3.27
N MET A 87 -3.60 -0.43 -4.33
CA MET A 87 -4.08 -0.74 -5.68
C MET A 87 -4.75 -2.12 -5.76
N HIS A 88 -4.16 -3.15 -5.15
CA HIS A 88 -4.63 -4.54 -5.21
C HIS A 88 -6.03 -4.70 -4.60
N ILE A 89 -6.34 -3.99 -3.53
CA ILE A 89 -7.67 -3.99 -2.91
C ILE A 89 -8.65 -3.00 -3.58
N GLY A 90 -8.27 -2.39 -4.71
CA GLY A 90 -9.14 -1.49 -5.49
C GLY A 90 -9.17 -0.04 -5.01
N HIS A 91 -8.30 0.34 -4.07
CA HIS A 91 -8.22 1.67 -3.49
C HIS A 91 -6.84 2.30 -3.72
N PRO A 92 -6.42 2.56 -4.96
CA PRO A 92 -5.10 3.11 -5.25
C PRO A 92 -4.86 4.45 -4.55
N ILE A 93 -3.61 4.71 -4.17
CA ILE A 93 -3.21 5.96 -3.52
C ILE A 93 -3.34 7.13 -4.50
N MET A 94 -3.98 8.21 -4.06
CA MET A 94 -4.19 9.41 -4.88
C MET A 94 -2.85 10.06 -5.25
N GLY A 95 -2.70 10.47 -6.51
CA GLY A 95 -1.44 11.04 -7.03
C GLY A 95 -0.33 10.03 -7.33
N ASP A 96 -0.57 8.73 -7.13
CA ASP A 96 0.42 7.68 -7.45
C ASP A 96 0.60 7.52 -8.97
N LYS A 97 1.71 8.03 -9.50
CA LYS A 97 2.01 7.98 -10.94
C LYS A 97 2.25 6.58 -11.50
N LEU A 98 2.56 5.58 -10.66
CA LEU A 98 2.88 4.23 -11.12
C LEU A 98 1.68 3.30 -11.02
N TYR A 99 0.91 3.34 -9.93
CA TYR A 99 -0.10 2.33 -9.62
C TYR A 99 -1.54 2.85 -9.64
N HIS A 100 -1.73 4.17 -9.71
CA HIS A 100 -3.07 4.70 -9.95
C HIS A 100 -3.45 4.47 -11.41
N PRO A 101 -4.68 4.00 -11.72
CA PRO A 101 -5.12 3.77 -13.10
C PRO A 101 -5.24 5.08 -13.90
N GLU A 102 -5.61 6.18 -13.24
CA GLU A 102 -5.71 7.52 -13.84
C GLU A 102 -4.68 8.52 -13.26
N PRO A 103 -3.37 8.34 -13.46
CA PRO A 103 -2.35 9.14 -12.78
C PRO A 103 -2.31 10.60 -13.26
N LYS A 104 -2.85 10.88 -14.45
CA LYS A 104 -2.83 12.21 -15.09
C LYS A 104 -3.85 13.20 -14.50
N ARG A 105 -4.78 12.73 -13.66
CA ARG A 105 -5.86 13.53 -13.07
C ARG A 105 -5.39 14.39 -11.88
N PHE A 106 -4.18 14.14 -11.38
CA PHE A 106 -3.57 14.86 -10.26
C PHE A 106 -2.38 15.67 -10.79
N ARG A 107 -2.65 16.90 -11.22
CA ARG A 107 -1.64 17.90 -11.57
C ARG A 107 -1.90 19.18 -10.80
#